data_AF-A0A7K2NCW7-F1
#
_entry.id   AF-A0A7K2NCW7-F1
#
_cell.length_a   1.000
_cell.length_b   1.000
_cell.length_c   1.000
_cell.angle_alpha   90.00
_cell.angle_beta   90.00
_cell.angle_gamma   90.00
#
_symmetry.space_group_name_H-M   'P 1'
#
loop_
_entity.id
_entity.type
_entity.pdbx_description
1 polymer ?
#
loop_
_entity_poly.entity_id
_entity_poly.type
_entity_poly.pdbx_seq_one_letter_code
_entity_poly.pdbx_strand_id
1 'polypeptide(L)'
;MSAADQADERSLGQLVAQATAEMSALVHDEIALAKAELRQDVKRAGIGGGAITAAGVLALFALPVLSFAAAYGIHNLGLGLAWSFLIVGGAYLALAAVLGLFAVAKFKKVKKPERSIASARQTAAVLGTVKPHPRGAVPAQGHREAAPAPAEHA
;
A
#
# COMPACT_ATOMS: atom_id res chain seq x y z
N MET A 1 54.52 -9.27 -14.77
CA MET A 1 53.29 -9.46 -15.58
C MET A 1 52.27 -8.46 -15.05
N SER A 2 51.88 -7.52 -15.91
CA SER A 2 51.22 -6.27 -15.52
C SER A 2 49.73 -6.49 -15.34
N ALA A 3 49.12 -5.81 -14.36
CA ALA A 3 47.69 -5.90 -14.05
C ALA A 3 46.76 -5.54 -15.24
N ALA A 4 47.29 -4.93 -16.30
CA ALA A 4 46.58 -4.60 -17.54
C ALA A 4 46.25 -5.82 -18.42
N ASP A 5 47.06 -6.89 -18.38
CA ASP A 5 46.85 -8.10 -19.21
C ASP A 5 45.63 -8.92 -18.73
N GLN A 6 45.32 -8.84 -17.43
CA GLN A 6 44.18 -9.52 -16.81
C GLN A 6 42.84 -8.80 -17.05
N ALA A 7 42.88 -7.55 -17.55
CA ALA A 7 41.67 -6.79 -17.89
C ALA A 7 41.16 -7.12 -19.30
N ASP A 8 42.06 -7.47 -20.22
CA ASP A 8 41.77 -7.82 -21.62
C ASP A 8 41.25 -9.28 -21.77
N GLU A 9 41.46 -10.11 -20.76
CA GLU A 9 41.02 -11.52 -20.72
C GLU A 9 39.64 -11.75 -20.10
N ARG A 10 38.97 -10.70 -19.60
CA ARG A 10 37.57 -10.82 -19.18
C ARG A 10 36.69 -10.89 -20.41
N SER A 11 36.25 -12.10 -20.75
CA SER A 11 35.35 -12.29 -21.89
C SER A 11 34.09 -11.42 -21.75
N LEU A 12 33.55 -10.94 -22.87
CA LEU A 12 32.25 -10.22 -22.90
C LEU A 12 31.14 -10.99 -22.18
N GLY A 13 31.21 -12.33 -22.19
CA GLY A 13 30.30 -13.19 -21.44
C GLY A 13 30.39 -13.01 -19.91
N GLN A 14 31.59 -12.79 -19.37
CA GLN A 14 31.77 -12.50 -17.94
C GLN A 14 31.26 -11.11 -17.56
N LEU A 15 31.44 -10.10 -18.43
CA LEU A 15 30.93 -8.74 -18.17
C LEU A 15 29.39 -8.71 -18.17
N VAL A 16 28.76 -9.41 -19.13
CA VAL A 16 27.30 -9.54 -19.19
C VAL A 16 26.77 -10.35 -18.00
N ALA A 17 27.45 -11.44 -17.63
CA ALA A 17 27.09 -12.24 -16.46
C ALA A 17 27.18 -11.41 -15.16
N GLN A 18 28.23 -10.60 -15.01
CA GLN A 18 28.41 -9.73 -13.85
C GLN A 18 27.33 -8.65 -13.79
N ALA A 19 27.06 -7.93 -14.89
CA ALA A 19 26.01 -6.91 -14.93
C ALA A 19 24.62 -7.49 -14.65
N THR A 20 24.34 -8.70 -15.14
CA THR A 20 23.07 -9.41 -14.85
C THR A 20 22.97 -9.81 -13.37
N ALA A 21 24.09 -10.21 -12.77
CA ALA A 21 24.16 -10.53 -11.35
C ALA A 21 23.94 -9.29 -10.47
N GLU A 22 24.54 -8.15 -10.81
CA GLU A 22 24.34 -6.86 -10.12
C GLU A 22 22.89 -6.38 -10.24
N MET A 23 22.28 -6.50 -11.42
CA MET A 23 20.87 -6.14 -11.60
C MET A 23 19.95 -7.06 -10.78
N SER A 24 20.27 -8.35 -10.70
CA SER A 24 19.53 -9.32 -9.88
C SER A 24 19.67 -9.03 -8.39
N ALA A 25 20.86 -8.60 -7.95
CA ALA A 25 21.11 -8.16 -6.57
C ALA A 25 20.29 -6.92 -6.23
N LEU A 26 20.25 -5.92 -7.12
CA LEU A 26 19.45 -4.70 -6.91
C LEU A 26 17.95 -4.99 -6.76
N VAL A 27 17.42 -5.85 -7.63
CA VAL A 27 16.00 -6.28 -7.54
C VAL A 27 15.74 -7.02 -6.23
N HIS A 28 16.66 -7.87 -5.79
CA HIS A 28 16.55 -8.56 -4.51
C HIS A 28 16.51 -7.58 -3.33
N ASP A 29 17.39 -6.56 -3.35
CA ASP A 29 17.47 -5.54 -2.32
C ASP A 29 16.21 -4.69 -2.26
N GLU A 30 15.67 -4.28 -3.41
CA GLU A 30 14.42 -3.52 -3.48
C GLU A 30 13.23 -4.31 -2.92
N ILE A 31 13.18 -5.62 -3.23
CA ILE A 31 12.18 -6.53 -2.65
C ILE A 31 12.38 -6.69 -1.15
N ALA A 32 13.62 -6.82 -0.69
CA ALA A 32 13.95 -6.95 0.72
C ALA A 32 13.54 -5.68 1.51
N LEU A 33 13.79 -4.51 0.93
CA LEU A 33 13.39 -3.22 1.46
C LEU A 33 11.86 -3.09 1.52
N ALA A 34 11.16 -3.32 0.41
CA ALA A 34 9.71 -3.26 0.35
C ALA A 34 9.07 -4.24 1.36
N LYS A 35 9.67 -5.43 1.55
CA LYS A 35 9.23 -6.39 2.56
C LYS A 35 9.48 -5.89 3.98
N ALA A 36 10.58 -5.19 4.24
CA ALA A 36 10.87 -4.61 5.55
C ALA A 36 9.88 -3.48 5.88
N GLU A 37 9.61 -2.60 4.92
CA GLU A 37 8.62 -1.52 5.06
C GLU A 37 7.20 -2.08 5.27
N LEU A 38 6.79 -3.05 4.44
CA LEU A 38 5.50 -3.72 4.60
C LEU A 38 5.36 -4.38 5.97
N ARG A 39 6.41 -5.04 6.48
CA ARG A 39 6.38 -5.63 7.84
C ARG A 39 6.22 -4.56 8.92
N GLN A 40 6.90 -3.44 8.78
CA GLN A 40 6.77 -2.32 9.70
C GLN A 40 5.36 -1.72 9.67
N ASP A 41 4.80 -1.54 8.48
CA ASP A 41 3.45 -1.03 8.28
C ASP A 41 2.40 -1.99 8.82
N VAL A 42 2.51 -3.28 8.55
CA VAL A 42 1.62 -4.30 9.12
C VAL A 42 1.70 -4.31 10.64
N LYS A 43 2.89 -4.17 11.23
CA LYS A 43 3.03 -4.09 12.69
C LYS A 43 2.36 -2.84 13.26
N ARG A 44 2.58 -1.68 12.64
CA ARG A 44 1.96 -0.41 13.06
C ARG A 44 0.44 -0.45 12.91
N ALA A 45 -0.05 -0.93 11.77
CA ALA A 45 -1.47 -1.11 11.50
C ALA A 45 -2.08 -2.17 12.43
N GLY A 46 -1.36 -3.24 12.76
CA GLY A 46 -1.81 -4.28 13.68
C GLY A 46 -1.95 -3.77 15.12
N ILE A 47 -0.97 -3.02 15.62
CA ILE A 47 -1.03 -2.41 16.96
C ILE A 47 -2.13 -1.33 17.00
N GLY A 48 -2.14 -0.42 16.04
CA GLY A 48 -3.13 0.65 15.98
C GLY A 48 -4.55 0.12 15.79
N GLY A 49 -4.73 -0.81 14.86
CA GLY A 49 -6.01 -1.48 14.61
C GLY A 49 -6.48 -2.32 15.79
N GLY A 50 -5.56 -3.03 16.45
CA GLY A 50 -5.84 -3.79 17.68
C GLY A 50 -6.29 -2.88 18.82
N ALA A 51 -5.60 -1.77 19.06
CA ALA A 51 -5.97 -0.80 20.09
C ALA A 51 -7.34 -0.16 19.83
N ILE A 52 -7.63 0.25 18.58
CA ILE A 52 -8.93 0.82 18.21
C ILE A 52 -10.04 -0.23 18.37
N THR A 53 -9.79 -1.48 17.96
CA THR A 53 -10.76 -2.57 18.11
C THR A 53 -11.05 -2.83 19.59
N ALA A 54 -10.01 -2.94 20.42
CA ALA A 54 -10.16 -3.13 21.87
C ALA A 54 -10.91 -1.95 22.51
N ALA A 55 -10.57 -0.71 22.16
CA ALA A 55 -11.27 0.48 22.63
C ALA A 55 -12.76 0.46 22.21
N GLY A 56 -13.06 0.08 20.97
CA GLY A 56 -14.43 -0.07 20.48
C GLY A 56 -15.23 -1.12 21.25
N VAL A 57 -14.62 -2.28 21.53
CA VAL A 57 -15.24 -3.34 22.35
C VAL A 57 -15.50 -2.84 23.77
N LEU A 58 -14.52 -2.20 24.41
CA LEU A 58 -14.69 -1.63 25.75
C LEU A 58 -15.78 -0.55 25.78
N ALA A 59 -15.83 0.33 24.78
CA ALA A 59 -16.89 1.32 24.66
C ALA A 59 -18.27 0.67 24.51
N LEU A 60 -18.38 -0.40 23.72
CA LEU A 60 -19.62 -1.16 23.56
C LEU A 60 -20.08 -1.78 24.89
N PHE A 61 -19.17 -2.35 25.68
CA PHE A 61 -19.50 -2.88 27.01
C PHE A 61 -19.79 -1.80 28.05
N ALA A 62 -19.21 -0.60 27.90
CA ALA A 62 -19.50 0.52 28.78
C ALA A 62 -20.91 1.11 28.54
N LEU A 63 -21.46 1.00 27.32
CA LEU A 63 -22.76 1.57 26.96
C LEU A 63 -23.89 1.08 27.89
N PRO A 64 -24.11 -0.21 28.16
CA PRO A 64 -25.12 -0.65 29.12
C PRO A 64 -24.92 -0.03 30.51
N VAL A 65 -23.69 -0.04 31.03
CA VAL A 65 -23.37 0.51 32.36
C VAL A 65 -23.71 1.99 32.44
N LEU A 66 -23.28 2.77 31.45
CA LEU A 66 -23.59 4.20 31.36
C LEU A 66 -25.09 4.45 31.16
N SER A 67 -25.79 3.57 30.46
CA SER A 67 -27.25 3.67 30.26
C SER A 67 -28.00 3.50 31.57
N PHE A 68 -27.62 2.50 32.37
CA PHE A 68 -28.16 2.32 33.72
C PHE A 68 -27.84 3.53 34.60
N ALA A 69 -26.58 3.98 34.63
CA ALA A 69 -26.17 5.14 35.41
C ALA A 69 -26.97 6.40 35.05
N ALA A 70 -27.16 6.66 33.75
CA ALA A 70 -27.95 7.79 33.26
C ALA A 70 -29.43 7.65 33.64
N ALA A 71 -30.04 6.48 33.46
CA ALA A 71 -31.44 6.25 33.82
C ALA A 71 -31.68 6.42 35.32
N TYR A 72 -30.81 5.88 36.18
CA TYR A 72 -30.89 6.10 37.63
C TYR A 72 -30.62 7.56 38.02
N GLY A 73 -29.70 8.24 37.34
CA GLY A 73 -29.45 9.67 37.54
C GLY A 73 -30.68 10.52 37.24
N ILE A 74 -31.38 10.24 36.14
CA ILE A 74 -32.65 10.91 35.78
C ILE A 74 -33.76 10.54 36.77
N HIS A 75 -33.83 9.28 37.19
CA HIS A 75 -34.81 8.82 38.18
C HIS A 75 -34.68 9.62 39.49
N ASN A 76 -33.46 9.92 39.93
CA ASN A 76 -33.19 10.71 41.14
C ASN A 76 -33.70 12.16 41.06
N LEU A 77 -34.07 12.65 39.87
CA LEU A 77 -34.74 13.95 39.69
C LEU A 77 -36.26 13.87 39.94
N GLY A 78 -36.79 12.71 40.34
CA GLY A 78 -38.20 12.49 40.65
C GLY A 78 -39.02 11.88 39.50
N LEU A 79 -38.39 11.56 38.36
CA LEU A 79 -39.07 10.86 37.25
C LEU A 79 -39.21 9.37 37.56
N GLY A 80 -40.29 8.74 37.10
CA GLY A 80 -40.43 7.28 37.19
C GLY A 80 -39.29 6.55 36.45
N LEU A 81 -38.90 5.38 36.95
CA LEU A 81 -37.77 4.62 36.38
C LEU A 81 -38.01 4.26 34.90
N ALA A 82 -39.23 3.84 34.55
CA ALA A 82 -39.60 3.53 33.17
C ALA A 82 -39.41 4.73 32.22
N TRP A 83 -39.86 5.92 32.63
CA TRP A 83 -39.68 7.15 31.85
C TRP A 83 -38.21 7.54 31.72
N SER A 84 -37.41 7.29 32.75
CA SER A 84 -35.99 7.57 32.73
C SER A 84 -35.26 6.71 31.69
N PHE A 85 -35.54 5.41 31.63
CA PHE A 85 -35.01 4.53 30.58
C PHE A 85 -35.51 4.90 29.18
N LEU A 86 -36.77 5.33 29.06
CA LEU A 86 -37.34 5.75 27.79
C LEU A 86 -36.64 7.01 27.25
N ILE A 87 -36.31 7.97 28.12
CA ILE A 87 -35.55 9.17 27.75
C ILE A 87 -34.14 8.80 27.28
N VAL A 88 -33.42 7.95 28.02
CA VAL A 88 -32.06 7.51 27.63
C VAL A 88 -32.09 6.74 26.31
N GLY A 89 -33.02 5.79 26.16
CA GLY A 89 -33.20 5.05 24.91
C GLY A 89 -33.58 5.96 23.74
N GLY A 90 -34.49 6.91 23.96
CA GLY A 90 -34.86 7.93 22.98
C GLY A 90 -33.69 8.80 22.56
N ALA A 91 -32.81 9.19 23.50
CA ALA A 91 -31.59 9.93 23.21
C ALA A 91 -30.63 9.13 22.31
N TYR A 92 -30.46 7.83 22.54
CA TYR A 92 -29.66 6.98 21.65
C TYR A 92 -30.28 6.83 20.26
N LEU A 93 -31.61 6.69 20.15
CA LEU A 93 -32.28 6.64 18.86
C LEU A 93 -32.13 7.95 18.08
N ALA A 94 -32.24 9.09 18.76
CA ALA A 94 -31.99 10.40 18.17
C ALA A 94 -30.54 10.53 17.68
N LEU A 95 -29.57 10.13 18.50
CA LEU A 95 -28.15 10.11 18.12
C LEU A 95 -27.90 9.19 16.92
N ALA A 96 -28.47 7.98 16.93
CA ALA A 96 -28.35 7.01 15.83
C ALA A 96 -28.96 7.56 14.53
N ALA A 97 -30.10 8.25 14.61
CA ALA A 97 -30.70 8.90 13.45
C ALA A 97 -29.79 9.99 12.87
N VAL A 98 -29.22 10.87 13.71
CA VAL A 98 -28.28 11.91 13.26
C VAL A 98 -27.03 11.31 12.61
N LEU A 99 -26.40 10.33 13.26
CA LEU A 99 -25.21 9.66 12.73
C LEU A 99 -25.52 8.89 11.43
N GLY A 100 -26.66 8.21 11.37
CA GLY A 100 -27.12 7.49 10.18
C GLY A 100 -27.35 8.44 9.00
N LEU A 101 -28.01 9.58 9.23
CA LEU A 101 -28.21 10.61 8.21
C LEU A 101 -26.87 11.20 7.74
N PHE A 102 -25.95 11.48 8.66
CA PHE A 102 -24.60 11.95 8.33
C PHE A 102 -23.84 10.93 7.48
N ALA A 103 -23.88 9.65 7.86
CA ALA A 103 -23.24 8.56 7.12
C ALA A 103 -23.81 8.45 5.70
N VAL A 104 -25.15 8.43 5.55
CA VAL A 104 -25.81 8.42 4.24
C VAL A 104 -25.40 9.64 3.39
N ALA A 105 -25.37 10.83 3.99
CA ALA A 105 -24.98 12.06 3.29
C ALA A 105 -23.52 12.03 2.83
N LYS A 106 -22.61 11.43 3.61
CA LYS A 106 -21.21 11.25 3.22
C LYS A 106 -21.05 10.18 2.15
N PHE A 107 -21.68 9.02 2.30
CA PHE A 107 -21.57 7.93 1.34
C PHE A 107 -22.20 8.27 -0.02
N LYS A 108 -23.30 9.04 -0.05
CA LYS A 108 -23.86 9.56 -1.31
C LYS A 108 -22.88 10.40 -2.12
N LYS A 109 -21.87 11.01 -1.49
CA LYS A 109 -20.84 11.83 -2.16
C LYS A 109 -19.65 11.01 -2.66
N VAL A 110 -19.52 9.75 -2.23
CA VAL A 110 -18.45 8.85 -2.67
C VAL A 110 -18.82 8.29 -4.05
N LYS A 111 -18.28 8.89 -5.11
CA LYS A 111 -18.39 8.36 -6.47
C LYS A 111 -17.45 7.15 -6.61
N LYS A 112 -17.86 6.15 -7.39
CA LYS A 112 -16.97 5.04 -7.77
C LYS A 112 -15.73 5.63 -8.47
N PRO A 113 -14.52 5.10 -8.25
CA PRO A 113 -13.30 5.61 -8.88
C PRO A 113 -13.24 5.15 -10.35
N GLU A 114 -14.09 5.74 -11.20
CA GLU A 114 -14.29 5.33 -12.60
C GLU A 114 -13.01 5.38 -13.42
N ARG A 115 -12.17 6.41 -13.22
CA ARG A 115 -10.88 6.53 -13.91
C ARG A 115 -9.90 5.42 -13.54
N SER A 116 -9.85 5.03 -12.26
CA SER A 116 -8.99 3.94 -11.80
C SER A 116 -9.48 2.59 -12.34
N ILE A 117 -10.79 2.37 -12.35
CA ILE A 117 -11.40 1.16 -12.92
C ILE A 117 -11.17 1.11 -14.43
N ALA A 118 -11.35 2.22 -15.15
CA ALA A 118 -11.12 2.31 -16.59
C ALA A 118 -9.65 2.07 -16.93
N SER A 119 -8.71 2.68 -16.20
CA SER A 119 -7.28 2.48 -16.39
C SER A 119 -6.89 1.02 -16.14
N ALA A 120 -7.37 0.41 -15.06
CA ALA A 120 -7.12 -1.00 -14.79
C ALA A 120 -7.64 -1.93 -15.90
N ARG A 121 -8.83 -1.64 -16.44
CA ARG A 121 -9.41 -2.38 -17.58
C ARG A 121 -8.59 -2.19 -18.87
N GLN A 122 -8.14 -0.98 -19.15
CA GLN A 122 -7.28 -0.69 -20.29
C GLN A 122 -5.95 -1.44 -20.18
N THR A 123 -5.31 -1.40 -19.02
CA THR A 123 -4.05 -2.15 -18.77
C THR A 123 -4.26 -3.65 -18.95
N ALA A 124 -5.35 -4.21 -18.42
CA ALA A 124 -5.67 -5.62 -18.59
C ALA A 124 -5.93 -5.99 -20.07
N ALA A 125 -6.63 -5.13 -20.82
CA ALA A 125 -6.91 -5.35 -22.24
C ALA A 125 -5.63 -5.33 -23.09
N VAL A 126 -4.70 -4.40 -22.81
CA VAL A 126 -3.41 -4.35 -23.49
C VAL A 126 -2.60 -5.60 -23.19
N LEU A 127 -2.47 -5.98 -21.92
CA LEU A 127 -1.71 -7.17 -21.52
C LEU A 127 -2.28 -8.48 -22.06
N GLY A 128 -3.61 -8.59 -22.17
CA GLY A 128 -4.26 -9.78 -22.75
C GLY A 128 -4.07 -9.91 -24.27
N THR A 129 -3.76 -8.81 -24.97
CA THR A 129 -3.59 -8.80 -26.42
C THR A 129 -2.13 -9.11 -26.83
N VAL A 130 -1.18 -8.95 -25.92
CA VAL A 130 0.24 -9.21 -26.21
C VAL A 130 0.55 -10.70 -26.01
N LYS A 131 0.69 -11.45 -27.11
CA LYS A 131 1.38 -12.75 -27.09
C LYS A 131 2.82 -12.52 -26.63
N PRO A 132 3.37 -13.28 -25.66
CA PRO A 132 4.75 -13.11 -25.21
C PRO A 132 5.68 -13.25 -26.43
N HIS A 133 6.27 -12.15 -26.87
CA HIS A 133 7.25 -12.19 -27.94
C HIS A 133 8.58 -12.63 -27.31
N PRO A 134 9.14 -13.79 -27.71
CA PRO A 134 10.53 -14.06 -27.40
C PRO A 134 11.34 -12.94 -28.03
N ARG A 135 12.11 -12.19 -27.22
CA ARG A 135 13.01 -11.16 -27.75
C ARG A 135 14.01 -11.84 -28.68
N GLY A 136 13.86 -11.62 -29.98
CA GLY A 136 14.90 -11.92 -30.96
C GLY A 136 16.14 -11.10 -30.58
N ALA A 137 17.28 -11.78 -30.49
CA ALA A 137 18.57 -11.16 -30.21
C ALA A 137 18.79 -9.97 -31.15
N VAL A 138 19.07 -8.79 -30.58
CA VAL A 138 19.51 -7.63 -31.35
C VAL A 138 20.88 -7.99 -31.93
N PRO A 139 21.07 -8.04 -33.27
CA PRO A 139 22.40 -8.20 -33.82
C PRO A 139 23.17 -6.92 -33.49
N ALA A 140 24.24 -7.07 -32.73
CA ALA A 140 25.19 -6.00 -32.47
C ALA A 140 25.72 -5.50 -33.82
N GLN A 141 25.21 -4.35 -34.28
CA GLN A 141 25.82 -3.65 -35.40
C GLN A 141 27.16 -3.12 -34.91
N GLY A 142 28.22 -3.77 -35.39
CA GLY A 142 29.59 -3.29 -35.23
C GLY A 142 29.75 -1.95 -35.94
N HIS A 143 29.94 -0.89 -35.17
CA HIS A 143 30.56 0.31 -35.68
C HIS A 143 32.05 0.03 -35.90
N ARG A 144 32.40 -0.19 -37.17
CA ARG A 144 33.76 -0.13 -37.69
C ARG A 144 34.33 1.28 -37.50
N GLU A 145 35.50 1.33 -36.87
CA GLU A 145 36.72 1.92 -37.42
C GLU A 145 36.85 3.46 -37.45
N ALA A 146 37.68 3.99 -36.54
CA ALA A 146 38.58 5.11 -36.81
C ALA A 146 39.97 4.76 -36.24
N ALA A 147 40.92 4.59 -37.16
CA ALA A 147 42.32 4.21 -36.92
C ALA A 147 43.11 5.29 -36.16
N PRO A 148 44.23 4.92 -35.50
CA PRO A 148 45.16 5.89 -34.93
C PRO A 148 45.99 6.60 -36.01
N ALA A 149 46.08 7.92 -35.92
CA ALA A 149 46.98 8.74 -36.75
C ALA A 149 48.46 8.51 -36.38
N PRO A 150 49.40 8.64 -37.33
CA PRO A 150 50.83 8.41 -37.08
C PRO A 150 51.51 9.59 -36.38
N ALA A 151 52.64 9.29 -35.76
CA ALA A 151 53.53 10.11 -34.94
C ALA A 151 53.91 11.48 -35.52
N GLU A 152 54.20 12.47 -34.67
CA GLU A 152 55.32 13.42 -34.83
C GLU A 152 55.53 14.41 -33.65
N HIS A 153 56.81 14.74 -33.39
CA HIS A 153 57.40 15.89 -32.66
C HIS A 153 57.41 15.95 -31.11
N ALA A 154 58.57 15.63 -30.50
CA ALA A 154 59.51 16.58 -29.84
C ALA A 154 60.47 15.86 -28.87
#